data_AF-Q27JY5-F1
#
_entry.id   AF-Q27JY5-F1
#
_cell.length_a   1.000
_cell.length_b   1.000
_cell.length_c   1.000
_cell.angle_alpha   90.00
_cell.angle_beta   90.00
_cell.angle_gamma   90.00
#
_symmetry.space_group_name_H-M   'P 1'
#
loop_
_entity.id
_entity.type
_entity.pdbx_description
1 polymer ?
#
loop_
_entity_poly.entity_id
_entity_poly.type
_entity_poly.pdbx_seq_one_letter_code
_entity_poly.pdbx_strand_id
1 'polypeptide(L)'
;SQASWTLRVHVGANQDEAIAVNIYAANVANLFSGEGAQTAQSAPVQEGVQQEGAQQPAPATAPSQGGVNSPVNVTTTVDANTSLAKIENAIRMVSDQRANLGAFQNRLESIKNSTEYAIENLKASYAQIKDATMTDEVVAATTNSILTQSA
;
A
#
# COMPACT_ATOMS: atom_id res chain seq x y z
N SER A 1 16.65 -4.87 5.34
CA SER A 1 15.41 -5.40 4.75
C SER A 1 14.33 -4.35 4.95
N GLN A 2 13.69 -3.86 3.88
CA GLN A 2 12.57 -2.96 4.07
C GLN A 2 11.43 -3.76 4.71
N ALA A 3 11.05 -3.39 5.93
CA ALA A 3 9.91 -3.99 6.61
C ALA A 3 8.64 -3.71 5.78
N SER A 4 8.09 -4.77 5.19
CA SER A 4 6.87 -4.74 4.39
C SER A 4 5.88 -5.74 4.98
N TRP A 5 4.62 -5.37 5.07
CA TRP A 5 3.55 -6.28 5.46
C TRP A 5 2.57 -6.43 4.29
N THR A 6 1.96 -7.60 4.19
CA THR A 6 0.95 -7.89 3.18
C THR A 6 -0.42 -7.86 3.84
N LEU A 7 -1.29 -6.96 3.38
CA LEU A 7 -2.70 -7.02 3.73
C LEU A 7 -3.37 -8.04 2.82
N ARG A 8 -4.00 -9.06 3.43
CA ARG A 8 -4.80 -10.06 2.72
C ARG A 8 -6.27 -9.89 3.11
N VAL A 9 -7.13 -9.75 2.11
CA VAL A 9 -8.58 -9.71 2.29
C VAL A 9 -9.17 -10.92 1.56
N HIS A 10 -9.85 -11.79 2.32
CA HIS A 10 -10.57 -12.92 1.75
C HIS A 10 -11.83 -12.39 1.06
N VAL A 11 -12.00 -12.77 -0.21
CA VAL A 11 -13.11 -12.30 -1.05
C VAL A 11 -14.06 -13.42 -1.47
N GLY A 12 -13.79 -14.63 -1.02
CA GLY A 12 -14.66 -15.78 -1.21
C GLY A 12 -14.55 -16.81 -0.08
N ALA A 13 -15.25 -17.93 -0.26
CA ALA A 13 -15.38 -18.97 0.76
C ALA A 13 -14.19 -19.94 0.83
N ASN A 14 -13.30 -19.91 -0.16
CA ASN A 14 -12.16 -20.83 -0.28
C ASN A 14 -10.86 -20.18 0.22
N GLN A 15 -9.94 -21.00 0.75
CA GLN A 15 -8.68 -20.55 1.36
C GLN A 15 -7.71 -19.83 0.40
N ASP A 16 -7.89 -20.03 -0.92
CA ASP A 16 -7.05 -19.42 -1.95
C ASP A 16 -7.66 -18.16 -2.57
N GLU A 17 -8.85 -17.76 -2.13
CA GLU A 17 -9.60 -16.65 -2.72
C GLU A 17 -9.42 -15.36 -1.90
N ALA A 18 -8.24 -14.76 -2.05
CA ALA A 18 -7.89 -13.51 -1.37
C ALA A 18 -7.26 -12.51 -2.34
N ILE A 19 -7.55 -11.22 -2.12
CA ILE A 19 -6.77 -10.12 -2.69
C ILE A 19 -5.70 -9.74 -1.69
N ALA A 20 -4.46 -9.69 -2.16
CA ALA A 20 -3.32 -9.23 -1.38
C ALA A 20 -2.79 -7.90 -1.91
N VAL A 21 -2.39 -7.01 -1.01
CA VAL A 21 -1.61 -5.80 -1.33
C VAL A 21 -0.39 -5.73 -0.41
N ASN A 22 0.77 -5.47 -1.00
CA ASN A 22 2.02 -5.28 -0.26
C ASN A 22 2.16 -3.80 0.12
N ILE A 23 2.35 -3.53 1.40
CA ILE A 23 2.52 -2.19 1.95
C ILE A 23 3.93 -2.12 2.52
N TYR A 24 4.78 -1.29 1.90
CA TYR A 24 6.13 -1.07 2.40
C TYR A 24 6.12 0.01 3.48
N ALA A 25 6.93 -0.13 4.53
CA ALA A 25 6.98 0.86 5.59
C ALA A 25 7.55 2.20 5.09
N ALA A 26 6.77 3.27 5.23
CA ALA A 26 7.14 4.64 4.90
C ALA A 26 7.70 5.39 6.13
N ASN A 27 8.74 4.84 6.75
CA ASN A 27 9.45 5.51 7.85
C ASN A 27 10.71 6.22 7.33
N VAL A 28 11.28 7.13 8.14
CA VAL A 28 12.47 7.92 7.76
C VAL A 28 13.63 7.03 7.33
N ALA A 29 13.84 5.89 8.00
CA ALA A 29 14.86 4.95 7.59
C ALA A 29 14.59 4.41 6.18
N ASN A 30 13.39 3.91 5.88
CA ASN A 30 13.08 3.27 4.59
C ASN A 30 12.82 4.24 3.44
N LEU A 31 12.36 5.46 3.73
CA LEU A 31 12.12 6.53 2.74
C LEU A 31 13.41 7.20 2.28
N PHE A 32 14.45 7.19 3.14
CA PHE A 32 15.71 7.89 2.90
C PHE A 32 16.95 6.98 2.95
N SER A 33 16.79 5.66 3.15
CA SER A 33 17.88 4.68 3.01
C SER A 33 17.89 4.08 1.60
N GLY A 34 18.67 4.75 0.76
CA GLY A 34 19.07 4.35 -0.58
C GLY A 34 20.11 5.37 -0.99
N GLU A 35 21.33 4.93 -1.32
CA GLU A 35 22.45 5.81 -1.66
C GLU A 35 22.93 6.81 -0.58
N GLY A 36 23.41 6.28 0.55
CA GLY A 36 24.35 7.00 1.44
C GLY A 36 25.73 6.35 1.52
N ALA A 37 25.95 5.23 0.81
CA ALA A 37 27.21 4.50 0.77
C ALA A 37 27.84 4.48 -0.62
N GLN A 38 27.59 5.50 -1.45
CA GLN A 38 28.66 5.96 -2.31
C GLN A 38 29.58 6.75 -1.38
N THR A 39 30.64 6.07 -0.95
CA THR A 39 31.89 6.71 -0.59
C THR A 39 32.03 7.95 -1.45
N ALA A 40 31.98 9.13 -0.84
CA ALA A 40 32.69 10.25 -1.40
C ALA A 40 34.09 9.71 -1.64
N GLN A 41 34.37 9.36 -2.90
CA GLN A 41 35.69 8.97 -3.32
C GLN A 41 36.51 10.18 -2.97
N SER A 42 37.32 10.04 -1.92
CA SER A 42 38.22 11.05 -1.43
C SER A 42 38.97 11.53 -2.65
N ALA A 43 38.60 12.71 -3.17
CA ALA A 43 39.45 13.39 -4.11
C ALA A 43 40.77 13.56 -3.34
N PRO A 44 41.89 12.99 -3.81
CA PRO A 44 43.14 13.13 -3.10
C PRO A 44 43.45 14.63 -3.06
N VAL A 45 43.48 15.16 -1.84
CA VAL A 45 43.98 16.50 -1.57
C VAL A 45 45.44 16.45 -1.98
N GLN A 46 45.76 17.11 -3.09
CA GLN A 46 47.12 17.15 -3.61
C GLN A 46 47.95 18.01 -2.66
N GLU A 47 48.76 17.35 -1.82
CA GLU A 47 49.86 17.99 -1.10
C GLU A 47 50.80 18.66 -2.10
N GLY A 48 50.93 19.98 -1.99
CA GLY A 48 51.81 20.80 -2.82
C GLY A 48 52.08 22.14 -2.14
N VAL A 49 53.15 22.16 -1.37
CA VAL A 49 53.68 23.27 -0.55
C VAL A 49 53.94 24.58 -1.31
N GLN A 50 53.62 25.73 -0.69
CA GLN A 50 54.60 26.80 -0.35
C GLN A 50 53.94 27.96 0.45
N GLN A 51 54.66 28.38 1.49
CA GLN A 51 54.47 29.53 2.39
C GLN A 51 54.33 30.85 1.58
N GLU A 52 53.73 31.95 2.03
CA GLU A 52 54.05 32.74 3.24
C GLU A 52 53.09 33.96 3.30
N GLY A 53 52.68 34.40 4.51
CA GLY A 53 52.22 35.78 4.74
C GLY A 53 50.72 36.01 5.00
N ALA A 54 50.45 36.61 6.18
CA ALA A 54 49.18 37.11 6.72
C ALA A 54 48.22 36.08 7.35
N GLN A 55 48.22 36.06 8.68
CA GLN A 55 47.15 35.50 9.51
C GLN A 55 45.80 36.11 9.13
N GLN A 56 44.95 35.33 8.49
CA GLN A 56 43.51 35.57 8.40
C GLN A 56 42.83 34.38 9.08
N PRO A 57 41.80 34.63 9.92
CA PRO A 57 41.33 33.70 10.93
C PRO A 57 40.87 32.38 10.31
N ALA A 58 41.05 31.29 11.07
CA ALA A 58 40.59 29.96 10.74
C ALA A 58 39.24 30.00 10.00
N PRO A 59 39.06 29.25 8.90
CA PRO A 59 37.73 29.11 8.32
C PRO A 59 36.84 28.63 9.45
N ALA A 60 35.90 29.50 9.85
CA ALA A 60 34.95 29.19 10.88
C ALA A 60 34.33 27.87 10.49
N THR A 61 34.64 26.83 11.26
CA THR A 61 33.99 25.53 11.20
C THR A 61 32.51 25.85 11.15
N ALA A 62 31.88 25.57 10.01
CA ALA A 62 30.46 25.82 9.83
C ALA A 62 29.74 25.29 11.07
N PRO A 63 28.82 26.07 11.67
CA PRO A 63 28.13 25.61 12.87
C PRO A 63 27.51 24.26 12.56
N SER A 64 27.79 23.29 13.44
CA SER A 64 27.28 21.92 13.44
C SER A 64 25.76 21.90 13.65
N GLN A 65 25.03 22.48 12.71
CA GLN A 65 23.58 22.61 12.74
C GLN A 65 23.01 21.61 11.74
N GLY A 66 22.51 20.50 12.28
CA GLY A 66 22.04 19.36 11.52
C GLY A 66 23.16 18.35 11.34
N GLY A 67 23.15 17.29 12.15
CA GLY A 67 24.16 16.25 12.10
C GLY A 67 24.40 15.79 10.65
N VAL A 68 25.66 15.56 10.31
CA VAL A 68 26.13 15.10 8.99
C VAL A 68 25.46 13.80 8.50
N ASN A 69 24.65 13.17 9.37
CA ASN A 69 23.85 11.96 9.12
C ASN A 69 22.32 12.21 9.11
N SER A 70 21.85 13.45 9.06
CA SER A 70 20.42 13.72 8.87
C SER A 70 20.03 13.40 7.43
N PRO A 71 18.93 12.66 7.18
CA PRO A 71 18.48 12.31 5.83
C PRO A 71 18.14 13.54 4.96
N VAL A 72 17.89 14.68 5.61
CA VAL A 72 17.69 16.00 4.98
C VAL A 72 18.68 16.98 5.62
N ASN A 73 19.50 17.61 4.78
CA ASN A 73 20.49 18.63 5.14
C ASN A 73 20.43 19.81 4.15
N VAL A 74 20.43 21.04 4.67
CA VAL A 74 20.30 22.29 3.89
C VAL A 74 21.42 23.28 4.24
N THR A 75 22.51 22.84 4.87
CA THR A 75 23.60 23.72 5.29
C THR A 75 24.43 24.26 4.11
N THR A 76 24.51 23.49 3.02
CA THR A 76 25.13 23.93 1.76
C THR A 76 24.15 23.82 0.60
N THR A 77 24.41 24.56 -0.49
CA THR A 77 23.64 24.46 -1.74
C THR A 77 23.71 23.05 -2.36
N VAL A 78 24.82 22.35 -2.18
CA VAL A 78 24.99 20.97 -2.67
C VAL A 78 24.16 19.99 -1.83
N ASP A 79 24.19 20.13 -0.50
CA ASP A 79 23.40 19.30 0.42
C ASP A 79 21.91 19.53 0.25
N ALA A 80 21.50 20.79 0.03
CA ALA A 80 20.11 21.16 -0.22
C ALA A 80 19.56 20.50 -1.50
N ASN A 81 20.32 20.54 -2.60
CA ASN A 81 19.94 19.88 -3.85
C ASN A 81 19.84 18.35 -3.69
N THR A 82 20.78 17.75 -2.96
CA THR A 82 20.78 16.31 -2.66
C THR A 82 19.57 15.92 -1.82
N SER A 83 19.23 16.73 -0.82
CA SER A 83 18.06 16.52 0.03
C SER A 83 16.75 16.66 -0.72
N LEU A 84 16.66 17.61 -1.66
CA LEU A 84 15.50 17.77 -2.52
C LEU A 84 15.27 16.51 -3.37
N ALA A 85 16.34 15.96 -3.96
CA ALA A 85 16.25 14.72 -4.74
C ALA A 85 15.79 13.52 -3.87
N LYS A 86 16.28 13.43 -2.63
CA LYS A 86 15.84 12.40 -1.67
C LYS A 86 14.35 12.53 -1.30
N ILE A 87 13.89 13.76 -1.06
CA ILE A 87 12.48 14.04 -0.77
C ILE A 87 11.59 13.69 -1.96
N GLU A 88 11.99 14.05 -3.18
CA GLU A 88 11.25 13.70 -4.39
C GLU A 88 11.10 12.18 -4.54
N ASN A 89 12.17 11.41 -4.32
CA ASN A 89 12.10 9.95 -4.36
C ASN A 89 11.20 9.38 -3.26
N ALA A 90 11.27 9.92 -2.04
CA ALA A 90 10.38 9.52 -0.95
C ALA A 90 8.90 9.80 -1.28
N ILE A 91 8.60 10.96 -1.88
CA ILE A 91 7.26 11.34 -2.33
C ILE A 91 6.75 10.38 -3.41
N ARG A 92 7.59 10.05 -4.40
CA ARG A 92 7.26 9.07 -5.45
C ARG A 92 6.91 7.72 -4.83
N MET A 93 7.74 7.20 -3.94
CA MET A 93 7.48 5.91 -3.29
C MET A 93 6.15 5.91 -2.52
N VAL A 94 5.84 6.97 -1.77
CA VAL A 94 4.55 7.10 -1.06
C VAL A 94 3.38 7.23 -2.04
N SER A 95 3.58 7.96 -3.15
CA SER A 95 2.54 8.16 -4.15
C SER A 95 2.21 6.85 -4.88
N ASP A 96 3.21 6.05 -5.22
CA ASP A 96 3.04 4.73 -5.82
C ASP A 96 2.29 3.77 -4.89
N GLN A 97 2.61 3.80 -3.60
CA GLN A 97 1.87 3.02 -2.59
C GLN A 97 0.40 3.47 -2.50
N ARG A 98 0.12 4.77 -2.49
CA ARG A 98 -1.25 5.29 -2.49
C ARG A 98 -2.02 4.89 -3.75
N ALA A 99 -1.37 4.93 -4.91
CA ALA A 99 -1.97 4.50 -6.16
C ALA A 99 -2.33 3.00 -6.12
N ASN A 100 -1.43 2.16 -5.61
CA ASN A 100 -1.69 0.72 -5.44
C ASN A 100 -2.85 0.46 -4.46
N LEU A 101 -2.89 1.17 -3.33
CA LEU A 101 -4.00 1.08 -2.39
C LEU A 101 -5.34 1.55 -2.98
N GLY A 102 -5.32 2.59 -3.83
CA GLY A 102 -6.51 3.02 -4.57
C GLY A 102 -7.01 1.95 -5.55
N ALA A 103 -6.10 1.32 -6.30
CA ALA A 103 -6.46 0.21 -7.18
C ALA A 103 -7.03 -0.99 -6.41
N PHE A 104 -6.44 -1.30 -5.25
CA PHE A 104 -6.95 -2.33 -4.34
C PHE A 104 -8.37 -2.02 -3.84
N GLN A 105 -8.65 -0.76 -3.47
CA GLN A 105 -9.99 -0.31 -3.09
C GLN A 105 -11.01 -0.47 -4.23
N ASN A 106 -10.66 -0.07 -5.46
CA ASN A 106 -11.54 -0.24 -6.62
C ASN A 106 -11.90 -1.72 -6.86
N ARG A 107 -10.92 -2.61 -6.69
CA ARG A 107 -11.15 -4.05 -6.82
C ARG A 107 -12.05 -4.59 -5.71
N LEU A 108 -11.88 -4.14 -4.47
CA LEU A 108 -12.76 -4.50 -3.36
C LEU A 108 -14.20 -4.01 -3.58
N GLU A 109 -14.39 -2.80 -4.09
CA GLU A 109 -15.71 -2.26 -4.40
C GLU A 109 -16.41 -3.05 -5.52
N SER A 110 -15.67 -3.41 -6.56
CA SER A 110 -16.18 -4.29 -7.63
C SER A 110 -16.62 -5.65 -7.10
N ILE A 111 -15.83 -6.27 -6.22
CA ILE A 111 -16.18 -7.56 -5.60
C ILE A 111 -17.39 -7.42 -4.69
N LYS A 112 -17.46 -6.36 -3.87
CA LYS A 112 -18.64 -6.09 -3.03
C LYS A 112 -19.90 -6.07 -3.89
N ASN A 113 -19.89 -5.29 -4.97
CA ASN A 113 -21.04 -5.18 -5.86
C ASN A 113 -21.38 -6.53 -6.52
N SER A 114 -20.36 -7.26 -7.00
CA SER A 114 -20.57 -8.60 -7.57
C SER A 114 -21.17 -9.59 -6.56
N THR A 115 -20.73 -9.56 -5.30
CA THR A 115 -21.25 -10.42 -4.24
C THR A 115 -22.68 -10.04 -3.86
N GLU A 116 -23.02 -8.74 -3.83
CA GLU A 116 -24.39 -8.28 -3.61
C GLU A 116 -25.34 -8.78 -4.70
N TYR A 117 -24.94 -8.73 -5.97
CA TYR A 117 -25.70 -9.32 -7.07
C TYR A 117 -25.83 -10.85 -6.93
N ALA A 118 -24.77 -11.55 -6.55
CA ALA A 118 -24.83 -12.99 -6.31
C ALA A 118 -25.80 -13.33 -5.18
N ILE A 119 -25.81 -12.56 -4.09
CA ILE A 119 -26.75 -12.72 -2.98
C ILE A 119 -28.19 -12.51 -3.44
N GLU A 120 -28.45 -11.48 -4.26
CA GLU A 120 -29.78 -11.22 -4.81
C GLU A 120 -30.27 -12.38 -5.69
N ASN A 121 -29.43 -12.86 -6.61
CA ASN A 121 -29.74 -14.01 -7.47
C ASN A 121 -30.00 -15.29 -6.68
N LEU A 122 -29.21 -15.55 -5.63
CA LEU A 122 -29.40 -16.70 -4.76
C LEU A 122 -30.70 -16.59 -3.95
N LYS A 123 -31.03 -15.40 -3.45
CA LYS A 123 -32.31 -15.16 -2.76
C LYS A 123 -33.50 -15.37 -3.69
N ALA A 124 -33.43 -14.88 -4.92
CA ALA A 124 -34.49 -15.09 -5.92
C ALA A 124 -34.66 -16.57 -6.25
N SER A 125 -33.56 -17.30 -6.45
CA SER A 125 -33.58 -18.75 -6.69
C SER A 125 -34.16 -19.51 -5.49
N TYR A 126 -33.78 -19.13 -4.27
CA TYR A 126 -34.33 -19.72 -3.04
C TYR A 126 -35.83 -19.46 -2.91
N ALA A 127 -36.30 -18.25 -3.24
CA ALA A 127 -37.72 -17.92 -3.24
C ALA A 127 -38.50 -18.76 -4.27
N GLN A 128 -37.97 -18.94 -5.47
CA GLN A 128 -38.58 -19.79 -6.51
C GLN A 128 -38.66 -21.25 -6.08
N ILE A 129 -37.58 -21.80 -5.52
CA ILE A 129 -37.58 -23.19 -5.01
C ILE A 129 -38.62 -23.34 -3.89
N LYS A 130 -38.65 -22.40 -2.95
CA LYS A 130 -39.63 -22.43 -1.86
C LYS A 130 -41.05 -22.38 -2.41
N ASP A 131 -41.35 -21.46 -3.31
CA ASP A 131 -42.69 -21.31 -3.89
C ASP A 131 -43.14 -22.56 -4.67
N ALA A 132 -42.23 -23.20 -5.44
CA ALA A 132 -42.50 -24.47 -6.10
C ALA A 132 -42.83 -25.58 -5.08
N THR A 133 -42.03 -25.72 -4.02
CA THR A 133 -42.28 -26.75 -3.00
C THR A 133 -43.59 -26.51 -2.22
N MET A 134 -43.93 -25.25 -1.93
CA MET A 134 -45.21 -24.91 -1.30
C MET A 134 -46.37 -25.20 -2.24
N THR A 135 -46.21 -24.93 -3.54
CA THR A 135 -47.23 -25.25 -4.55
C THR A 135 -47.46 -26.76 -4.64
N ASP A 136 -46.40 -27.55 -4.68
CA ASP A 136 -46.51 -29.02 -4.70
C ASP A 136 -47.21 -29.55 -3.44
N GLU A 137 -46.88 -29.01 -2.26
CA GLU A 137 -47.55 -29.38 -1.00
C GLU A 137 -49.03 -28.98 -1.00
N VAL A 138 -49.37 -27.78 -1.48
CA VAL A 138 -50.76 -27.31 -1.59
C VAL A 138 -51.56 -28.16 -2.59
N VAL A 139 -50.98 -28.54 -3.73
CA VAL A 139 -51.61 -29.43 -4.72
C VAL A 139 -51.84 -30.82 -4.12
N ALA A 140 -50.85 -31.37 -3.42
CA ALA A 140 -50.99 -32.66 -2.74
C ALA A 140 -52.07 -32.63 -1.65
N ALA A 141 -52.09 -31.59 -0.81
CA ALA A 141 -53.10 -31.38 0.23
C ALA A 141 -54.52 -31.22 -0.36
N THR A 142 -54.64 -30.48 -1.45
CA THR A 142 -55.92 -30.30 -2.18
C THR A 142 -56.40 -31.61 -2.77
N THR A 143 -55.51 -32.37 -3.41
CA THR A 143 -55.83 -33.67 -4.01
C THR A 143 -56.29 -34.67 -2.94
N ASN A 144 -55.62 -34.72 -1.80
CA ASN A 144 -56.00 -35.58 -0.68
C ASN A 144 -57.36 -35.18 -0.08
N SER A 145 -57.64 -33.87 0.01
CA SER A 145 -58.95 -33.38 0.45
C SER A 145 -60.08 -33.78 -0.51
N ILE A 146 -59.84 -33.78 -1.82
CA ILE A 146 -60.83 -34.25 -2.81
C ILE A 146 -61.04 -35.77 -2.70
N LEU A 147 -59.97 -36.55 -2.57
CA LEU A 147 -60.06 -38.02 -2.44
C LEU A 147 -60.85 -38.44 -1.21
N THR A 148 -60.60 -37.79 -0.06
CA THR A 148 -61.32 -38.06 1.19
C THR A 148 -62.78 -37.64 1.15
N GLN A 149 -63.15 -36.66 0.31
CA GLN A 149 -64.55 -36.26 0.10
C GLN A 149 -65.26 -37.08 -0.99
N SER A 150 -64.52 -37.80 -1.83
CA SER A 150 -65.05 -38.59 -2.95
C SER A 150 -65.15 -40.10 -2.65
N ALA A 151 -64.60 -40.54 -1.51
CA ALA A 151 -64.67 -41.91 -0.98
C ALA A 151 -65.82 -42.05 0.02
#